data_AF-A0A946VRU8-F1
#
_entry.id   AF-A0A946VRU8-F1
#
_cell.length_a   1.000
_cell.length_b   1.000
_cell.length_c   1.000
_cell.angle_alpha   90.00
_cell.angle_beta   90.00
_cell.angle_gamma   90.00
#
_symmetry.space_group_name_H-M   'P 1'
#
loop_
_entity.id
_entity.type
_entity.pdbx_description
1 polymer ?
#
loop_
_entity_poly.entity_id
_entity_poly.type
_entity_poly.pdbx_seq_one_letter_code
_entity_poly.pdbx_strand_id
1 'polypeptide(L)'
;MFTIRQSFRRRDEIIKLLSVFKSSLNAVHRCFATLDKLDDSKKQYVTKCLQEISRIFINALQGKHYDAESVRAKIADIFELMQKNKECISNGVAMKIIRFLQDLEESMENTIGIKTHGSPISLRAYCLVFIYVFPFIFIPTLVYSMQQGDAWVVYSLAIIHGFILISLYNVQDHMENPFDQVGLDDINLEEFQFRQQQKTPA
;
A
#
# COMPACT_ATOMS: atom_id res chain seq x y z
N MET A 1 -16.70 12.51 -7.31
CA MET A 1 -15.79 13.55 -6.78
C MET A 1 -15.35 13.25 -5.35
N PHE A 2 -16.26 13.10 -4.38
CA PHE A 2 -15.90 12.78 -2.98
C PHE A 2 -15.18 11.43 -2.82
N THR A 3 -15.58 10.42 -3.58
CA THR A 3 -14.97 9.08 -3.63
C THR A 3 -13.54 9.10 -4.16
N ILE A 4 -13.32 9.74 -5.31
CA ILE A 4 -12.01 9.88 -5.97
C ILE A 4 -10.97 10.47 -5.01
N ARG A 5 -11.31 11.59 -4.35
CA ARG A 5 -10.42 12.25 -3.40
C ARG A 5 -10.07 11.36 -2.21
N GLN A 6 -11.01 10.54 -1.74
CA GLN A 6 -10.77 9.59 -0.66
C GLN A 6 -9.85 8.45 -1.11
N SER A 7 -10.03 7.92 -2.32
CA SER A 7 -9.11 6.91 -2.89
C SER A 7 -7.69 7.46 -3.06
N PHE A 8 -7.53 8.71 -3.54
CA PHE A 8 -6.21 9.38 -3.58
C PHE A 8 -5.59 9.51 -2.18
N ARG A 9 -6.36 10.01 -1.21
CA ARG A 9 -5.86 10.17 0.16
C ARG A 9 -5.41 8.85 0.78
N ARG A 10 -6.19 7.78 0.55
CA ARG A 10 -5.87 6.43 1.01
C ARG A 10 -4.60 5.89 0.34
N ARG A 11 -4.43 6.09 -0.96
CA ARG A 11 -3.19 5.75 -1.68
C ARG A 11 -1.98 6.48 -1.08
N ASP A 12 -2.08 7.78 -0.87
CA ASP A 12 -0.98 8.58 -0.30
C ASP A 12 -0.65 8.15 1.14
N GLU A 13 -1.66 7.76 1.91
CA GLU A 13 -1.49 7.20 3.26
C GLU A 13 -0.76 5.85 3.22
N ILE A 14 -1.14 4.95 2.31
CA ILE A 14 -0.44 3.68 2.10
C ILE A 14 1.03 3.92 1.73
N ILE A 15 1.32 4.85 0.82
CA ILE A 15 2.71 5.20 0.44
C ILE A 15 3.51 5.67 1.66
N LYS A 16 2.91 6.48 2.54
CA LYS A 16 3.55 6.92 3.78
C LYS A 16 3.84 5.75 4.71
N LEU A 17 2.89 4.86 4.92
CA LEU A 17 3.06 3.67 5.76
C LEU A 17 4.15 2.74 5.21
N LEU A 18 4.15 2.48 3.90
CA LEU A 18 5.20 1.70 3.23
C LEU A 18 6.58 2.36 3.32
N SER A 19 6.63 3.70 3.29
CA SER A 19 7.87 4.45 3.48
C SER A 19 8.42 4.31 4.90
N VAL A 20 7.55 4.45 5.91
CA VAL A 20 7.89 4.20 7.32
C VAL A 20 8.42 2.78 7.47
N PHE A 21 7.67 1.78 7.01
CA PHE A 21 8.07 0.37 7.00
C PHE A 21 9.48 0.14 6.43
N LYS A 22 9.76 0.64 5.22
CA LYS A 22 11.08 0.53 4.58
C LYS A 22 12.16 1.24 5.39
N SER A 23 11.86 2.43 5.92
CA SER A 23 12.81 3.19 6.72
C SER A 23 13.15 2.50 8.03
N SER A 24 12.16 1.91 8.71
CA SER A 24 12.32 1.19 9.97
C SER A 24 13.17 -0.07 9.78
N LEU A 25 12.94 -0.85 8.72
CA LEU A 25 13.80 -1.99 8.37
C LEU A 25 15.27 -1.57 8.19
N ASN A 26 15.49 -0.49 7.43
CA ASN A 26 16.83 0.06 7.22
C ASN A 26 17.46 0.58 8.50
N ALA A 27 16.67 1.21 9.37
CA ALA A 27 17.14 1.74 10.65
C ALA A 27 17.58 0.61 11.59
N VAL A 28 16.79 -0.46 11.70
CA VAL A 28 17.15 -1.67 12.45
C VAL A 28 18.45 -2.26 11.88
N HIS A 29 18.51 -2.49 10.56
CA HIS A 29 19.71 -3.03 9.93
C HIS A 29 20.96 -2.18 10.22
N ARG A 30 20.87 -0.85 10.09
CA ARG A 30 21.97 0.08 10.38
C ARG A 30 22.39 0.03 11.84
N CYS A 31 21.44 0.00 12.78
CA CYS A 31 21.74 -0.12 14.20
C CYS A 31 22.56 -1.37 14.49
N PHE A 32 22.22 -2.53 13.90
CA PHE A 32 23.00 -3.75 14.06
C PHE A 32 24.35 -3.72 13.32
N ALA A 33 24.43 -3.05 12.17
CA ALA A 33 25.67 -2.90 11.43
C ALA A 33 26.72 -2.04 12.17
N THR A 34 26.28 -1.04 12.95
CA THR A 34 27.17 -0.18 13.76
C THR A 34 27.68 -0.88 15.05
N LEU A 35 27.17 -2.06 15.38
CA LEU A 35 27.65 -2.79 16.56
C LEU A 35 28.96 -3.53 16.25
N ASP A 36 30.09 -2.92 16.58
CA ASP A 36 31.42 -3.51 16.37
C ASP A 36 31.65 -4.77 17.22
N LYS A 37 31.03 -4.83 18.40
CA LYS A 37 31.18 -5.94 19.37
C LYS A 37 30.35 -7.18 19.03
N LEU A 38 29.47 -7.10 18.03
CA LEU A 38 28.58 -8.19 17.66
C LEU A 38 29.18 -8.99 16.50
N ASP A 39 29.16 -10.31 16.64
CA ASP A 39 29.63 -11.24 15.61
C ASP A 39 28.90 -11.05 14.27
N ASP A 40 29.64 -11.15 13.17
CA ASP A 40 29.10 -10.92 11.83
C ASP A 40 28.05 -11.97 11.43
N SER A 41 28.12 -13.19 11.97
CA SER A 41 27.09 -14.23 11.75
C SER A 41 25.74 -13.80 12.34
N LYS A 42 25.74 -13.13 13.49
CA LYS A 42 24.52 -12.60 14.12
C LYS A 42 23.95 -11.42 13.34
N LYS A 43 24.79 -10.55 12.80
CA LYS A 43 24.36 -9.44 11.91
C LYS A 43 23.72 -9.97 10.62
N GLN A 44 24.29 -11.03 10.05
CA GLN A 44 23.71 -11.71 8.89
C GLN A 44 22.38 -12.38 9.22
N TYR A 45 22.25 -13.01 10.40
CA TYR A 45 20.99 -13.57 10.87
C TYR A 45 19.88 -12.52 10.96
N VAL A 46 20.15 -11.40 11.63
CA VAL A 46 19.18 -10.29 11.72
C VAL A 46 18.78 -9.79 10.33
N THR A 47 19.75 -9.65 9.42
CA THR A 47 19.45 -9.24 8.04
C THR A 47 18.50 -10.23 7.35
N LYS A 48 18.74 -11.54 7.48
CA LYS A 48 17.86 -12.56 6.92
C LYS A 48 16.44 -12.46 7.50
N CYS A 49 16.30 -12.28 8.82
CA CYS A 49 15.00 -12.07 9.44
C CYS A 49 14.28 -10.84 8.85
N LEU A 50 14.97 -9.71 8.69
CA LEU A 50 14.41 -8.49 8.10
C LEU A 50 13.98 -8.69 6.63
N GLN A 51 14.77 -9.41 5.84
CA GLN A 51 14.42 -9.78 4.46
C GLN A 51 13.18 -10.66 4.39
N GLU A 52 13.06 -11.64 5.29
CA GLU A 52 11.91 -12.52 5.35
C GLU A 52 10.64 -11.80 5.80
N ILE A 53 10.73 -10.94 6.81
CA ILE A 53 9.62 -10.07 7.24
C ILE A 53 9.14 -9.24 6.04
N SER A 54 10.09 -8.61 5.32
CA SER A 54 9.77 -7.84 4.11
C SER A 54 9.08 -8.67 3.04
N ARG A 55 9.59 -9.88 2.78
CA ARG A 55 8.99 -10.79 1.80
C ARG A 55 7.58 -11.22 2.20
N ILE A 56 7.35 -11.59 3.46
CA ILE A 56 6.03 -12.01 3.95
C ILE A 56 5.02 -10.86 3.82
N PHE A 57 5.42 -9.67 4.25
CA PHE A 57 4.57 -8.48 4.18
C PHE A 57 4.20 -8.10 2.74
N ILE A 58 5.18 -7.98 1.84
CA ILE A 58 4.91 -7.63 0.44
C ILE A 58 4.04 -8.70 -0.26
N ASN A 59 4.31 -9.99 0.00
CA ASN A 59 3.47 -11.08 -0.51
C ASN A 59 2.02 -10.98 -0.02
N ALA A 60 1.82 -10.63 1.25
CA ALA A 60 0.49 -10.41 1.80
C ALA A 60 -0.23 -9.24 1.11
N LEU A 61 0.48 -8.15 0.79
CA LEU A 61 -0.08 -7.03 0.03
C LEU A 61 -0.47 -7.41 -1.40
N GLN A 62 0.23 -8.35 -2.03
CA GLN A 62 -0.11 -8.88 -3.36
C GLN A 62 -1.27 -9.89 -3.36
N GLY A 63 -1.88 -10.18 -2.22
CA GLY A 63 -3.05 -11.07 -2.13
C GLY A 63 -2.73 -12.52 -1.76
N LYS A 64 -1.48 -12.82 -1.37
CA LYS A 64 -1.14 -14.10 -0.74
C LYS A 64 -1.55 -14.09 0.73
N HIS A 65 -1.63 -15.27 1.35
CA HIS A 65 -1.97 -15.41 2.77
C HIS A 65 -0.99 -14.61 3.65
N TYR A 66 -1.53 -13.75 4.51
CA TYR A 66 -0.75 -13.03 5.51
C TYR A 66 -0.58 -13.90 6.76
N ASP A 67 0.64 -14.37 6.99
CA ASP A 67 0.99 -15.08 8.22
C ASP A 67 1.56 -14.10 9.25
N ALA A 68 0.66 -13.51 10.04
CA ALA A 68 0.99 -12.57 11.10
C ALA A 68 1.83 -13.23 12.21
N GLU A 69 1.60 -14.52 12.48
CA GLU A 69 2.34 -15.24 13.53
C GLU A 69 3.80 -15.42 13.13
N SER A 70 4.08 -15.76 11.87
CA SER A 70 5.46 -15.87 11.39
C SER A 70 6.23 -14.55 11.46
N VAL A 71 5.57 -13.41 11.16
CA VAL A 71 6.18 -12.09 11.31
C VAL A 71 6.50 -11.80 12.77
N ARG A 72 5.52 -11.99 13.67
CA ARG A 72 5.71 -11.75 15.11
C ARG A 72 6.79 -12.65 15.70
N ALA A 73 6.86 -13.91 15.30
CA ALA A 73 7.92 -14.83 15.70
C ALA A 73 9.31 -14.33 15.29
N LYS A 74 9.49 -13.84 14.05
CA LYS A 74 10.77 -13.29 13.59
C LYS A 74 11.16 -12.01 14.32
N ILE A 75 10.20 -11.17 14.66
CA ILE A 75 10.45 -9.97 15.46
C ILE A 75 10.88 -10.38 16.87
N ALA A 76 10.18 -11.34 17.49
CA ALA A 76 10.55 -11.91 18.78
C ALA A 76 11.97 -12.51 18.77
N ASP A 77 12.38 -13.19 17.69
CA ASP A 77 13.76 -13.70 17.54
C ASP A 77 14.80 -12.57 17.58
N ILE A 78 14.51 -11.42 16.95
CA ILE A 78 15.39 -10.24 16.98
C ILE A 78 15.49 -9.68 18.41
N PHE A 79 14.36 -9.60 19.12
CA PHE A 79 14.32 -9.19 20.53
C PHE A 79 15.12 -10.15 21.43
N GLU A 80 14.97 -11.45 21.24
CA GLU A 80 15.70 -12.46 22.01
C GLU A 80 17.21 -12.38 21.74
N LEU A 81 17.60 -12.18 20.48
CA LEU A 81 18.99 -11.96 20.11
C LEU A 81 19.57 -10.71 20.79
N MET A 82 18.81 -9.61 20.83
CA MET A 82 19.24 -8.43 21.59
C MET A 82 19.39 -8.73 23.08
N GLN A 83 18.45 -9.47 23.66
CA GLN A 83 18.47 -9.80 25.08
C GLN A 83 19.66 -10.68 25.47
N LYS A 84 20.02 -11.65 24.62
CA LYS A 84 21.19 -12.51 24.79
C LYS A 84 22.52 -11.77 24.62
N ASN A 85 22.54 -10.65 23.91
CA ASN A 85 23.75 -9.86 23.61
C ASN A 85 23.72 -8.48 24.26
N LYS A 86 23.03 -8.32 25.40
CA LYS A 86 22.92 -7.05 26.15
C LYS A 86 24.27 -6.41 26.50
N GLU A 87 25.31 -7.22 26.71
CA GLU A 87 26.66 -6.72 27.02
C GLU A 87 27.34 -6.04 25.83
N CYS A 88 26.98 -6.43 24.61
CA CYS A 88 27.50 -5.87 23.37
C CYS A 88 26.71 -4.65 22.89
N ILE A 89 25.50 -4.43 23.44
CA ILE A 89 24.54 -3.43 22.98
C ILE A 89 24.33 -2.39 24.08
N SER A 90 24.63 -1.13 23.80
CA SER A 90 24.32 -0.07 24.76
C SER A 90 22.81 0.09 24.93
N ASN A 91 22.36 0.39 26.15
CA ASN A 91 20.93 0.58 26.45
C ASN A 91 20.25 1.60 25.52
N GLY A 92 20.97 2.66 25.12
CA GLY A 92 20.45 3.66 24.18
C GLY A 92 20.24 3.11 22.77
N VAL A 93 21.11 2.22 22.27
CA VAL A 93 20.93 1.56 20.97
C VAL A 93 19.83 0.51 21.05
N ALA A 94 19.76 -0.25 22.15
CA ALA A 94 18.67 -1.20 22.39
C ALA A 94 17.31 -0.51 22.30
N MET A 95 17.08 0.58 23.05
CA MET A 95 15.81 1.33 22.99
C MET A 95 15.48 1.85 21.59
N LYS A 96 16.48 2.27 20.81
CA LYS A 96 16.28 2.70 19.41
C LYS A 96 15.82 1.54 18.53
N ILE A 97 16.44 0.37 18.66
CA ILE A 97 16.04 -0.81 17.88
C ILE A 97 14.60 -1.21 18.23
N ILE A 98 14.25 -1.24 19.51
CA ILE A 98 12.88 -1.55 19.97
C ILE A 98 11.87 -0.58 19.34
N ARG A 99 12.18 0.72 19.37
CA ARG A 99 11.33 1.74 18.75
C ARG A 99 11.14 1.51 17.24
N PHE A 100 12.22 1.24 16.51
CA PHE A 100 12.12 0.99 15.06
C PHE A 100 11.36 -0.31 14.73
N LEU A 101 11.47 -1.34 15.57
CA LEU A 101 10.66 -2.56 15.43
C LEU A 101 9.17 -2.27 15.70
N GLN A 102 8.86 -1.43 16.69
CA GLN A 102 7.49 -1.00 16.94
C GLN A 102 6.92 -0.17 15.77
N ASP A 103 7.69 0.79 15.24
CA ASP A 103 7.29 1.58 14.06
C ASP A 103 7.06 0.68 12.83
N LEU A 104 7.85 -0.40 12.71
CA LEU A 104 7.67 -1.42 11.68
C LEU A 104 6.36 -2.19 11.87
N GLU A 105 6.09 -2.73 13.06
CA GLU A 105 4.83 -3.45 13.34
C GLU A 105 3.61 -2.56 13.12
N GLU A 106 3.64 -1.33 13.62
CA GLU A 106 2.55 -0.37 13.46
C GLU A 106 2.28 -0.08 11.98
N SER A 107 3.32 0.21 11.19
CA SER A 107 3.14 0.46 9.76
C SER A 107 2.62 -0.76 9.00
N MET A 108 3.02 -1.97 9.38
CA MET A 108 2.51 -3.21 8.80
C MET A 108 1.04 -3.45 9.14
N GLU A 109 0.67 -3.38 10.42
CA GLU A 109 -0.71 -3.61 10.88
C GLU A 109 -1.67 -2.56 10.29
N ASN A 110 -1.26 -1.29 10.25
CA ASN A 110 -2.06 -0.23 9.62
C ASN A 110 -2.27 -0.47 8.12
N THR A 111 -1.23 -0.88 7.40
CA THR A 111 -1.34 -1.15 5.95
C THR A 111 -2.25 -2.37 5.68
N ILE A 112 -2.11 -3.45 6.46
CA ILE A 112 -2.98 -4.62 6.36
C ILE A 112 -4.42 -4.27 6.74
N GLY A 113 -4.62 -3.42 7.74
CA GLY A 113 -5.93 -2.90 8.13
C GLY A 113 -6.62 -2.16 6.98
N ILE A 114 -5.91 -1.23 6.33
CA ILE A 114 -6.43 -0.49 5.16
C ILE A 114 -6.74 -1.43 4.00
N LYS A 115 -5.91 -2.46 3.78
CA LYS A 115 -6.16 -3.46 2.73
C LYS A 115 -7.39 -4.31 3.03
N THR A 116 -7.54 -4.75 4.28
CA THR A 116 -8.62 -5.66 4.71
C THR A 116 -9.97 -4.95 4.76
N HIS A 117 -9.97 -3.70 5.22
CA HIS A 117 -11.15 -2.87 5.40
C HIS A 117 -11.22 -1.75 4.36
N GLY A 118 -11.04 -2.09 3.08
CA GLY A 118 -11.13 -1.14 1.97
C GLY A 118 -12.45 -0.35 1.92
N SER A 119 -12.68 0.39 0.83
CA SER A 119 -13.85 1.26 0.74
C SER A 119 -15.17 0.48 0.87
N PRO A 120 -16.21 1.09 1.46
CA PRO A 120 -17.48 0.42 1.64
C PRO A 120 -18.13 0.08 0.29
N ILE A 121 -18.45 -1.20 0.10
CA ILE A 121 -19.07 -1.79 -1.11
C ILE A 121 -20.34 -1.03 -1.54
N SER A 122 -21.07 -0.46 -0.58
CA SER A 122 -22.31 0.31 -0.80
C SER A 122 -22.12 1.54 -1.68
N LEU A 123 -20.98 2.24 -1.55
CA LEU A 123 -20.71 3.46 -2.30
C LEU A 123 -20.43 3.16 -3.77
N ARG A 124 -19.73 2.05 -4.05
CA ARG A 124 -19.51 1.55 -5.41
C ARG A 124 -20.82 1.14 -6.07
N ALA A 125 -21.66 0.41 -5.34
CA ALA A 125 -22.99 0.01 -5.83
C ALA A 125 -23.85 1.24 -6.18
N TYR A 126 -23.84 2.28 -5.35
CA TYR A 126 -24.54 3.54 -5.63
C TYR A 126 -24.03 4.21 -6.93
N CYS A 127 -22.71 4.34 -7.09
CA CYS A 127 -22.13 4.92 -8.32
C CYS A 127 -22.50 4.12 -9.56
N LEU A 128 -22.48 2.78 -9.49
CA LEU A 128 -22.83 1.92 -10.60
C LEU A 128 -24.31 2.07 -10.99
N VAL A 129 -25.23 2.05 -10.01
CA VAL A 129 -26.66 2.30 -10.24
C VAL A 129 -26.88 3.68 -10.87
N PHE A 130 -26.19 4.71 -10.38
CA PHE A 130 -26.28 6.05 -10.95
C PHE A 130 -25.86 6.10 -12.42
N ILE A 131 -24.73 5.47 -12.78
CA ILE A 131 -24.24 5.42 -14.17
C ILE A 131 -25.24 4.72 -15.09
N TYR A 132 -25.94 3.68 -14.62
CA TYR A 132 -26.94 2.98 -15.42
C TYR A 132 -28.26 3.73 -15.55
N VAL A 133 -28.69 4.45 -14.51
CA VAL A 133 -29.95 5.20 -14.54
C VAL A 133 -29.81 6.54 -15.27
N PHE A 134 -28.64 7.17 -15.19
CA PHE A 134 -28.39 8.50 -15.75
C PHE A 134 -28.76 8.65 -17.24
N PRO A 135 -28.41 7.72 -18.16
CA PRO A 135 -28.78 7.82 -19.58
C PRO A 135 -30.30 7.92 -19.81
N PHE A 136 -31.11 7.22 -19.01
CA PHE A 136 -32.57 7.22 -19.15
C PHE A 136 -33.20 8.55 -18.76
N ILE A 137 -32.53 9.35 -17.93
CA ILE A 137 -32.99 10.68 -17.55
C ILE A 137 -32.39 11.73 -18.50
N PHE A 138 -31.08 11.65 -18.72
CA PHE A 138 -30.33 12.67 -19.45
C PHE A 138 -30.67 12.72 -20.94
N ILE A 139 -30.79 11.57 -21.62
CA ILE A 139 -31.02 11.54 -23.07
C ILE A 139 -32.40 12.12 -23.44
N PRO A 140 -33.52 11.74 -22.78
CA PRO A 140 -34.82 12.37 -23.06
C PRO A 140 -34.85 13.88 -22.78
N THR A 141 -34.19 14.34 -21.70
CA THR A 141 -34.06 15.77 -21.42
C THR A 141 -33.25 16.49 -22.50
N LEU A 142 -32.20 15.85 -23.03
CA LEU A 142 -31.40 16.40 -24.12
C LEU A 142 -32.23 16.55 -25.39
N VAL A 143 -33.00 15.52 -25.76
CA VAL A 143 -33.89 15.55 -26.93
C VAL A 143 -34.98 16.60 -26.75
N TYR A 144 -35.58 16.71 -25.56
CA TYR A 144 -36.62 17.71 -25.28
C TYR A 144 -36.09 19.15 -25.30
N SER A 145 -34.84 19.39 -24.92
CA SER A 145 -34.24 20.74 -24.94
C SER A 145 -33.73 21.14 -26.32
N MET A 146 -33.29 20.19 -27.14
CA MET A 146 -32.77 20.40 -28.49
C MET A 146 -33.87 20.26 -29.57
N GLN A 147 -35.09 20.76 -29.32
CA GLN A 147 -36.30 20.53 -30.16
C GLN A 147 -36.12 20.78 -31.68
N GLN A 148 -35.09 21.53 -32.09
CA GLN A 148 -34.74 21.87 -33.48
C GLN A 148 -33.28 21.51 -33.84
N GLY A 149 -32.57 20.79 -32.98
CA GLY A 149 -31.17 20.41 -33.16
C GLY A 149 -31.02 19.14 -33.98
N ASP A 150 -29.95 19.06 -34.77
CA ASP A 150 -29.67 17.86 -35.55
C ASP A 150 -29.44 16.65 -34.64
N ALA A 151 -30.06 15.52 -35.00
CA ALA A 151 -29.99 14.28 -34.23
C ALA A 151 -28.53 13.81 -33.98
N TRP A 152 -27.61 14.11 -34.91
CA TRP A 152 -26.18 13.76 -34.76
C TRP A 152 -25.52 14.42 -33.54
N VAL A 153 -25.95 15.63 -33.15
CA VAL A 153 -25.43 16.35 -31.98
C VAL A 153 -25.85 15.63 -30.69
N VAL A 154 -27.12 15.21 -30.62
CA VAL A 154 -27.68 14.47 -29.48
C VAL A 154 -26.92 13.16 -29.26
N TYR A 155 -26.72 12.38 -30.33
CA TYR A 155 -25.97 11.13 -30.26
C TYR A 155 -24.50 11.34 -29.86
N SER A 156 -23.84 12.35 -30.43
CA SER A 156 -22.45 12.68 -30.10
C SER A 156 -22.30 13.06 -28.63
N LEU A 157 -23.19 13.90 -28.11
CA LEU A 157 -23.14 14.33 -26.72
C LEU A 157 -23.45 13.18 -25.75
N ALA A 158 -24.39 12.29 -26.11
CA ALA A 158 -24.70 11.10 -25.33
C ALA A 158 -23.51 10.13 -25.26
N ILE A 159 -22.82 9.89 -26.38
CA ILE A 159 -21.61 9.06 -26.43
C ILE A 159 -20.50 9.66 -25.56
N ILE A 160 -20.23 10.96 -25.70
CA ILE A 160 -19.20 11.66 -24.90
C ILE A 160 -19.52 11.58 -23.40
N HIS A 161 -20.78 11.84 -23.00
CA HIS A 161 -21.17 11.75 -21.59
C HIS A 161 -21.05 10.33 -21.04
N GLY A 162 -21.51 9.33 -21.79
CA GLY A 162 -21.37 7.92 -21.40
C GLY A 162 -19.90 7.54 -21.24
N PHE A 163 -19.06 7.94 -22.20
CA PHE A 163 -17.62 7.71 -22.15
C PHE A 163 -16.96 8.36 -20.92
N ILE A 164 -17.29 9.61 -20.61
CA ILE A 164 -16.74 10.31 -19.43
C ILE A 164 -17.15 9.59 -18.14
N LEU A 165 -18.42 9.21 -18.00
CA LEU A 165 -18.92 8.56 -16.79
C LEU A 165 -18.27 7.19 -16.55
N ILE A 166 -18.19 6.35 -17.58
CA ILE A 166 -17.56 5.04 -17.45
C ILE A 166 -16.05 5.16 -17.21
N SER A 167 -15.39 6.13 -17.85
CA SER A 167 -13.96 6.39 -17.64
C SER A 167 -13.68 6.82 -16.20
N LEU A 168 -14.48 7.73 -15.65
CA LEU A 168 -14.35 8.17 -14.26
C LEU A 168 -14.64 7.03 -13.26
N TYR A 169 -15.57 6.13 -13.57
CA TYR A 169 -15.82 4.94 -12.77
C TYR A 169 -14.63 3.98 -12.79
N ASN A 170 -14.10 3.70 -13.97
CA ASN A 170 -12.93 2.82 -14.10
C ASN A 170 -11.73 3.38 -13.35
N VAL A 171 -11.42 4.68 -13.48
CA VAL A 171 -10.32 5.29 -12.71
C VAL A 171 -10.55 5.14 -11.20
N GLN A 172 -11.78 5.31 -10.71
CA GLN A 172 -12.10 5.10 -9.29
C GLN A 172 -11.84 3.67 -8.82
N ASP A 173 -12.23 2.69 -9.63
CA ASP A 173 -12.09 1.27 -9.32
C ASP A 173 -10.61 0.85 -9.27
N HIS A 174 -9.79 1.29 -10.23
CA HIS A 174 -8.33 1.01 -10.22
C HIS A 174 -7.64 1.68 -9.03
N MET A 175 -8.03 2.92 -8.69
CA MET A 175 -7.45 3.63 -7.55
C MET A 175 -7.80 3.03 -6.18
N GLU A 176 -8.85 2.21 -6.13
CA GLU A 176 -9.35 1.63 -4.88
C GLU A 176 -8.46 0.50 -4.36
N ASN A 177 -7.77 -0.23 -5.23
CA ASN A 177 -6.87 -1.30 -4.85
C ASN A 177 -5.44 -1.07 -5.37
N PRO A 178 -4.62 -0.26 -4.69
CA PRO A 178 -3.30 0.15 -5.18
C PRO A 178 -2.25 -0.98 -5.14
N PHE A 179 -2.65 -2.22 -4.84
CA PHE A 179 -1.75 -3.35 -4.59
C PHE A 179 -1.83 -4.45 -5.66
N ASP A 180 -2.85 -4.47 -6.52
CA ASP A 180 -3.08 -5.57 -7.47
C ASP A 180 -2.21 -5.54 -8.73
N GLN A 181 -1.45 -4.45 -8.95
CA GLN A 181 -0.54 -4.27 -10.08
C GLN A 181 -1.26 -4.30 -11.44
N VAL A 182 -2.57 -4.05 -11.46
CA VAL A 182 -3.38 -3.96 -12.68
C VAL A 182 -3.56 -2.49 -13.10
N GLY A 183 -3.63 -1.58 -12.14
CA GLY A 183 -3.79 -0.14 -12.37
C GLY A 183 -2.49 0.54 -12.83
N LEU A 184 -2.63 1.51 -13.74
CA LEU A 184 -1.51 2.38 -14.16
C LEU A 184 -0.92 3.18 -12.99
N ASP A 185 -1.72 3.43 -11.94
CA ASP A 185 -1.37 4.26 -10.77
C ASP A 185 -1.03 3.44 -9.51
N ASP A 186 -0.82 2.13 -9.67
CA ASP A 186 -0.53 1.22 -8.58
C ASP A 186 0.83 1.48 -7.94
N ILE A 187 0.95 1.08 -6.68
CA ILE A 187 2.20 1.26 -5.93
C ILE A 187 3.17 0.17 -6.33
N ASN A 188 4.38 0.56 -6.76
CA ASN A 188 5.45 -0.40 -7.02
C ASN A 188 5.98 -1.00 -5.72
N LEU A 189 5.44 -2.17 -5.34
CA LEU A 189 5.78 -2.85 -4.10
C LEU A 189 7.23 -3.33 -4.05
N GLU A 190 7.89 -3.53 -5.19
CA GLU A 190 9.29 -3.95 -5.25
C GLU A 190 10.26 -2.87 -4.75
N GLU A 191 9.87 -1.59 -4.85
CA GLU A 191 10.69 -0.49 -4.32
C GLU A 191 10.73 -0.50 -2.79
N PHE A 192 9.67 -1.02 -2.14
CA PHE A 192 9.57 -1.09 -0.69
C PHE A 192 10.15 -2.36 -0.10
N GLN A 193 10.52 -3.32 -0.97
CA GLN A 193 11.18 -4.54 -0.54
C GLN A 193 12.58 -4.24 0.00
N PHE A 194 12.90 -4.84 1.14
CA PHE A 194 14.23 -4.72 1.73
C PHE A 194 15.23 -5.58 0.95
N ARG A 195 15.99 -4.94 0.07
CA ARG A 195 17.20 -5.51 -0.55
C ARG A 195 18.41 -4.91 0.15
N GLN A 196 19.34 -5.74 0.58
CA GLN A 196 20.67 -5.25 0.89
C GLN A 196 21.23 -4.67 -0.41
N GLN A 197 21.56 -3.38 -0.43
CA GLN A 197 22.33 -2.80 -1.53
C GLN A 197 23.67 -3.53 -1.54
N GLN A 198 23.83 -4.50 -2.43
CA GLN A 198 25.15 -4.99 -2.78
C GLN A 198 25.94 -3.77 -3.23
N LYS A 199 27.05 -3.49 -2.55
CA LYS A 199 28.07 -2.56 -3.04
C LYS A 199 28.35 -2.95 -4.49
N THR A 200 27.92 -2.14 -5.45
CA THR A 200 28.43 -2.22 -6.80
C THR A 200 29.94 -2.01 -6.68
N PRO A 201 30.80 -3.00 -7.01
CA PRO A 201 32.21 -2.72 -7.16
C PRO A 201 32.33 -1.69 -8.28
N ALA A 202 32.98 -0.56 -7.96
CA ALA A 202 33.30 0.51 -8.88
C ALA A 202 34.14 -0.01 -10.06
#